data_AF-A0A963Z2F4-F1
#
_entry.id   AF-A0A963Z2F4-F1
#
_cell.length_a   1.000
_cell.length_b   1.000
_cell.length_c   1.000
_cell.angle_alpha   90.00
_cell.angle_beta   90.00
_cell.angle_gamma   90.00
#
_symmetry.space_group_name_H-M   'P 1'
#
loop_
_entity.id
_entity.type
_entity.pdbx_description
1 polymer ?
#
loop_
_entity_poly.entity_id
_entity_poly.type
_entity_poly.pdbx_seq_one_letter_code
_entity_poly.pdbx_strand_id
1 'polypeptide(L)'
;MPAAPRTISFTEHHLSLMDSLVSAGHHASSSEVIREALRRYEADLDREQAHLAYLQRLGDQGEAEIARGAYKRVAPEDLGAFLASLGRDEE
;
A
#
# COMPACT_ATOMS: atom_id res chain seq x y z
N MET A 1 22.76 -14.29 10.61
CA MET A 1 23.99 -13.62 10.17
C MET A 1 24.07 -12.26 10.86
N PRO A 2 25.12 -11.92 11.62
CA PRO A 2 25.22 -10.56 12.17
C PRO A 2 25.38 -9.57 11.01
N ALA A 3 24.61 -8.49 11.03
CA ALA A 3 24.64 -7.46 10.00
C ALA A 3 25.99 -6.70 10.03
N ALA A 4 26.59 -6.46 8.86
CA ALA A 4 27.79 -5.64 8.76
C ALA A 4 27.43 -4.16 9.01
N PRO A 5 28.24 -3.40 9.77
CA PRO A 5 27.99 -1.97 9.98
C PRO A 5 28.05 -1.23 8.65
N ARG A 6 27.07 -0.35 8.41
CA ARG A 6 27.04 0.57 7.26
C ARG A 6 27.01 2.00 7.78
N THR A 7 27.88 2.84 7.24
CA THR A 7 27.89 4.29 7.51
C THR A 7 26.91 4.97 6.57
N ILE A 8 25.98 5.75 7.13
CA ILE A 8 24.94 6.46 6.41
C ILE A 8 24.98 7.92 6.84
N SER A 9 24.90 8.84 5.89
CA SER A 9 24.81 10.27 6.18
C SER A 9 23.36 10.67 6.43
N PHE A 10 23.13 11.44 7.49
CA PHE A 10 21.81 11.96 7.85
C PHE A 10 21.81 13.49 7.78
N THR A 11 20.62 14.06 7.58
CA THR A 11 20.42 15.50 7.77
C THR A 11 20.36 15.82 9.26
N GLU A 12 20.62 17.07 9.63
CA GLU A 12 20.50 17.54 11.03
C GLU A 12 19.11 17.27 11.60
N HIS A 13 18.06 17.47 10.79
CA HIS A 13 16.69 17.16 11.17
C HIS A 13 16.50 15.69 11.56
N HIS A 14 17.03 14.75 10.77
CA HIS A 14 16.92 13.32 11.07
C HIS A 14 17.70 12.92 12.32
N LEU A 15 18.88 13.50 12.54
CA LEU A 15 19.65 13.29 13.76
C LEU A 15 18.88 13.77 14.99
N SER A 16 18.32 14.99 14.94
CA SER A 16 17.51 15.56 16.02
C SER A 16 16.27 14.68 16.34
N LEU A 17 15.59 14.18 15.31
CA LEU A 17 14.49 13.24 15.49
C LEU A 17 14.94 11.94 16.18
N MET A 18 16.02 11.33 15.70
CA MET A 18 16.56 10.09 16.27
C MET A 18 16.97 10.27 17.74
N ASP A 19 17.64 11.37 18.06
CA ASP A 19 18.04 11.71 19.43
C ASP A 19 16.82 11.91 20.34
N SER A 20 15.75 12.56 19.84
CA SER A 20 14.51 12.74 20.60
C SER A 20 13.83 11.40 20.91
N LEU A 21 13.79 10.48 19.95
CA LEU A 21 13.17 9.16 20.10
C LEU A 21 13.94 8.27 21.08
N VAL A 22 15.26 8.37 21.07
CA VAL A 22 16.12 7.65 22.03
C VAL A 22 15.98 8.26 23.42
N SER A 23 16.04 9.59 23.53
CA SER A 23 15.94 10.30 24.81
C SER A 23 14.58 10.11 25.49
N ALA A 24 13.51 9.97 24.71
CA ALA A 24 12.17 9.65 25.20
C ALA A 24 12.01 8.17 25.62
N GLY A 25 13.03 7.34 25.44
CA GLY A 25 12.99 5.91 25.77
C GLY A 25 12.15 5.07 24.80
N HIS A 26 11.74 5.63 23.66
CA HIS A 26 11.01 4.88 22.64
C HIS A 26 11.90 3.86 21.92
N HIS A 27 13.22 4.11 21.87
CA HIS A 27 14.21 3.23 21.25
C HIS A 27 15.50 3.24 22.08
N ALA A 28 16.22 2.12 22.14
CA ALA A 28 17.47 2.03 22.88
C ALA A 28 18.66 2.66 22.15
N SER A 29 18.56 2.85 20.82
CA SER A 29 19.62 3.47 20.03
C SER A 29 19.11 4.00 18.69
N SER A 30 19.89 4.93 18.11
CA SER A 30 19.75 5.38 16.73
C SER A 30 19.69 4.23 15.71
N SER A 31 20.49 3.18 15.89
CA SER A 31 20.44 2.01 15.00
C SER A 31 19.12 1.23 15.12
N GLU A 32 18.49 1.23 16.29
CA GLU A 32 17.17 0.62 16.47
C GLU A 32 16.06 1.44 15.81
N VAL A 33 16.13 2.78 15.92
CA VAL A 33 15.23 3.68 15.19
C VAL A 33 15.27 3.41 13.69
N ILE A 34 16.47 3.28 13.12
CA ILE A 34 16.63 2.99 11.68
C ILE A 34 16.12 1.59 11.31
N ARG A 35 16.40 0.57 12.12
CA ARG A 35 15.86 -0.78 11.88
C ARG A 35 14.34 -0.79 11.90
N GLU A 36 13.73 -0.08 12.83
CA GLU A 36 12.27 0.03 12.89
C GLU A 36 11.71 0.79 11.69
N ALA A 37 12.33 1.92 11.32
CA ALA A 37 11.93 2.68 10.14
C ALA A 37 11.99 1.83 8.87
N LEU A 38 13.06 1.06 8.67
CA LEU A 38 13.20 0.14 7.54
C LEU A 38 12.17 -0.98 7.56
N ARG A 39 11.91 -1.59 8.72
CA ARG A 39 10.87 -2.63 8.85
C ARG A 39 9.48 -2.11 8.48
N ARG A 40 9.13 -0.88 8.88
CA ARG A 40 7.86 -0.25 8.48
C ARG A 40 7.82 0.03 6.99
N TYR A 41 8.91 0.54 6.44
CA TYR A 41 9.02 0.80 5.01
C TYR A 41 8.91 -0.49 4.17
N GLU A 42 9.56 -1.58 4.59
CA GLU A 42 9.40 -2.90 3.98
C GLU A 42 7.95 -3.36 4.00
N ALA A 43 7.26 -3.24 5.14
CA ALA A 43 5.86 -3.61 5.26
C ALA A 43 4.93 -2.73 4.37
N ASP A 44 5.28 -1.46 4.17
CA ASP A 44 4.57 -0.57 3.25
C ASP A 44 4.78 -0.97 1.78
N LEU A 45 6.02 -1.30 1.39
CA LEU A 45 6.33 -1.80 0.06
C LEU A 45 5.61 -3.12 -0.23
N ASP A 46 5.59 -4.05 0.72
CA ASP A 46 4.88 -5.33 0.57
C ASP A 46 3.37 -5.12 0.38
N ARG A 47 2.79 -4.15 1.11
CA ARG A 47 1.38 -3.79 0.97
C ARG A 47 1.07 -3.18 -0.39
N GLU A 48 1.94 -2.31 -0.88
CA GLU A 48 1.81 -1.70 -2.20
C GLU A 48 1.88 -2.77 -3.30
N GLN A 49 2.84 -3.68 -3.23
CA GLN A 49 2.95 -4.80 -4.17
C GLN A 49 1.72 -5.71 -4.13
N ALA A 50 1.22 -6.04 -2.94
CA ALA A 50 0.02 -6.85 -2.78
C ALA A 50 -1.22 -6.16 -3.38
N HIS A 51 -1.33 -4.84 -3.22
CA HIS A 51 -2.42 -4.05 -3.81
C HIS A 51 -2.33 -4.03 -5.34
N LEU A 52 -1.14 -3.81 -5.91
CA LEU A 52 -0.94 -3.87 -7.35
C LEU A 52 -1.27 -5.26 -7.93
N ALA A 53 -0.81 -6.33 -7.27
CA ALA A 53 -1.12 -7.70 -7.67
C ALA A 53 -2.63 -8.02 -7.56
N TYR A 54 -3.33 -7.38 -6.63
CA TYR A 54 -4.80 -7.48 -6.55
C TYR A 54 -5.48 -6.76 -7.72
N LEU A 55 -5.08 -5.52 -8.01
CA LEU A 55 -5.64 -4.75 -9.13
C LEU A 55 -5.38 -5.43 -10.48
N GLN A 56 -4.18 -5.97 -10.68
CA GLN A 56 -3.84 -6.75 -11.88
C GLN A 56 -4.77 -7.95 -12.04
N ARG A 57 -4.99 -8.74 -10.98
CA ARG A 57 -5.91 -9.87 -11.02
C ARG A 57 -7.35 -9.47 -11.36
N LEU A 58 -7.83 -8.34 -10.83
CA LEU A 58 -9.15 -7.81 -11.18
C LEU A 58 -9.21 -7.36 -12.65
N GLY A 59 -8.15 -6.74 -13.15
CA GLY A 59 -8.02 -6.37 -14.56
C GLY A 59 -8.09 -7.59 -15.46
N ASP A 60 -7.24 -8.59 -15.20
CA ASP A 60 -7.20 -9.86 -15.95
C ASP A 60 -8.56 -10.56 -15.94
N GLN A 61 -9.22 -10.59 -14.78
CA GLN A 61 -10.58 -11.12 -14.66
C GLN A 61 -11.54 -10.34 -15.55
N GLY A 62 -11.59 -9.01 -15.41
CA GLY A 62 -12.49 -8.16 -16.20
C GLY A 62 -12.28 -8.31 -17.72
N GLU A 63 -11.03 -8.37 -18.17
CA GLU A 63 -10.70 -8.65 -19.58
C GLU A 63 -11.24 -10.00 -20.04
N ALA A 64 -11.07 -11.05 -19.23
CA ALA A 64 -11.64 -12.37 -19.52
C ALA A 64 -13.18 -12.36 -19.53
N GLU A 65 -13.83 -11.59 -18.64
CA GLU A 65 -15.28 -11.44 -18.61
C GLU A 65 -15.81 -10.71 -19.85
N ILE A 66 -15.11 -9.68 -20.31
CA ILE A 66 -15.44 -8.96 -21.54
C ILE A 66 -15.28 -9.88 -22.75
N ALA A 67 -14.19 -10.64 -22.83
CA ALA A 67 -13.92 -11.56 -23.93
C ALA A 67 -14.99 -12.64 -24.08
N ARG A 68 -15.55 -13.15 -22.98
CA ARG A 68 -16.66 -14.12 -22.99
C ARG A 68 -18.04 -13.48 -23.18
N GLY A 69 -18.12 -12.16 -23.35
CA GLY A 69 -19.38 -11.43 -23.52
C GLY A 69 -20.17 -11.22 -22.23
N ALA A 70 -19.57 -11.47 -21.06
CA ALA A 70 -20.20 -11.27 -19.76
C ALA A 70 -20.07 -9.81 -19.30
N TYR A 71 -20.59 -8.88 -20.10
CA TYR A 71 -20.63 -7.47 -19.79
C TYR A 71 -21.96 -6.88 -20.23
N LYS A 72 -22.37 -5.78 -19.60
CA LYS A 72 -23.52 -4.99 -20.03
C LYS A 72 -23.03 -3.65 -20.56
N ARG A 73 -23.41 -3.31 -21.80
CA ARG A 73 -23.27 -1.92 -22.27
C ARG A 73 -24.33 -1.07 -21.59
N VAL A 74 -23.88 0.03 -21.02
CA VAL A 74 -24.73 1.04 -20.41
C VAL A 74 -24.38 2.35 -21.10
N ALA A 75 -25.38 3.00 -21.69
CA ALA A 75 -25.19 4.29 -22.30
C ALA A 75 -25.07 5.37 -21.21
N PRO A 76 -24.33 6.48 -21.41
CA PRO A 76 -24.10 7.48 -20.37
C PRO A 76 -25.38 8.04 -19.73
N GLU A 77 -26.46 8.10 -20.51
CA GLU A 77 -27.77 8.61 -20.13
C GLU A 77 -28.49 7.64 -19.19
N ASP A 78 -28.21 6.33 -19.33
CA ASP A 78 -28.81 5.24 -18.57
C ASP A 78 -27.98 4.86 -17.33
N LEU A 79 -26.77 5.41 -17.18
CA LEU A 79 -25.84 5.06 -16.10
C LEU A 79 -26.46 5.27 -14.72
N GLY A 80 -27.18 6.38 -14.51
CA GLY A 80 -27.84 6.66 -13.24
C GLY A 80 -28.91 5.63 -12.89
N ALA A 81 -29.71 5.21 -13.86
CA ALA A 81 -30.74 4.19 -13.68
C ALA A 81 -30.14 2.81 -13.41
N PHE A 82 -29.03 2.47 -14.09
CA PHE A 82 -28.30 1.23 -13.88
C PHE A 82 -27.65 1.16 -12.49
N LEU A 83 -26.99 2.21 -12.04
CA LEU A 83 -26.43 2.26 -10.68
C LEU A 83 -27.53 2.14 -9.61
N ALA A 84 -28.68 2.77 -9.84
CA ALA A 84 -29.82 2.67 -8.94
C ALA A 84 -30.47 1.28 -8.92
N SER A 85 -30.31 0.45 -9.96
CA SER A 85 -30.78 -0.94 -9.95
C SER A 85 -29.84 -1.86 -9.18
N LEU A 86 -28.52 -1.64 -9.27
CA LEU A 86 -27.54 -2.48 -8.56
C LEU A 86 -27.71 -2.43 -7.03
N GLY A 87 -28.08 -1.28 -6.47
CA GLY A 87 -28.36 -1.15 -5.03
C GLY A 87 -29.66 -1.81 -4.56
N ARG A 88 -30.45 -2.42 -5.45
CA ARG A 88 -31.69 -3.13 -5.13
C ARG A 88 -31.60 -4.65 -5.28
N ASP A 89 -30.48 -5.15 -5.81
CA ASP A 89 -30.29 -6.59 -6.10
C ASP A 89 -29.49 -7.32 -4.98
N GLU A 90 -29.34 -6.72 -3.78
CA GLU A 90 -28.70 -7.34 -2.59
C GLU A 90 -29.70 -7.98 -1.60
N GLU A 91 -30.92 -8.35 -2.01
CA GLU A 91 -31.86 -9.19 -1.22
C GLU A 91 -31.94 -10.62 -1.76
#